data_AF-A0A969MKE5-F1
#
_entry.id   AF-A0A969MKE5-F1
#
_cell.length_a   1.000
_cell.length_b   1.000
_cell.length_c   1.000
_cell.angle_alpha   90.00
_cell.angle_beta   90.00
_cell.angle_gamma   90.00
#
_symmetry.space_group_name_H-M   'P 1'
#
loop_
_entity.id
_entity.type
_entity.pdbx_description
1 polymer ?
#
loop_
_entity_poly.entity_id
_entity_poly.type
_entity_poly.pdbx_seq_one_letter_code
_entity_poly.pdbx_strand_id
1 'polypeptide(L)' 'MDRRNKKRFWLGFLGFLGFLGFLGFTQNAPPLLFYFTFFSFFSAFRYLREELKYLGLLGIVGFLIAILGVLGVISI' A
#
# COMPACT_ATOMS: atom_id res chain seq x y z
N MET A 1 -25.90 4.29 10.13
CA MET A 1 -24.90 3.92 9.10
C MET A 1 -24.87 2.39 8.98
N ASP A 2 -25.19 1.81 7.82
CA ASP A 2 -25.15 0.35 7.56
C ASP A 2 -23.71 -0.22 7.68
N ARG A 3 -23.53 -1.38 8.33
CA ARG A 3 -22.22 -2.02 8.55
C ARG A 3 -21.47 -2.32 7.23
N ARG A 4 -22.19 -2.51 6.11
CA ARG A 4 -21.57 -2.72 4.80
C ARG A 4 -20.89 -1.48 4.23
N ASN A 5 -21.47 -0.29 4.46
CA ASN A 5 -20.85 0.97 4.05
C ASN A 5 -19.56 1.26 4.81
N LYS A 6 -19.50 0.91 6.11
CA LYS A 6 -18.28 1.08 6.91
C LYS A 6 -17.09 0.27 6.39
N LYS A 7 -17.33 -0.98 5.95
CA LYS A 7 -16.26 -1.84 5.37
C LYS A 7 -15.75 -1.27 4.04
N ARG A 8 -16.64 -0.79 3.16
CA ARG A 8 -16.25 -0.14 1.90
C ARG A 8 -15.43 1.13 2.12
N PHE A 9 -15.85 1.96 3.08
CA PHE A 9 -15.10 3.16 3.44
C PHE A 9 -13.69 2.82 3.95
N TRP A 10 -13.59 1.81 4.84
CA TRP A 10 -12.30 1.33 5.34
C TRP A 10 -11.38 0.83 4.22
N LEU A 11 -11.92 0.09 3.26
CA LEU A 11 -11.15 -0.35 2.09
C LEU A 11 -10.65 0.85 1.26
N GLY A 12 -11.51 1.84 0.98
CA GLY A 12 -11.10 3.05 0.28
C GLY A 12 -10.01 3.82 1.01
N PHE A 13 -10.14 3.97 2.33
CA PHE A 13 -9.15 4.64 3.18
C PHE A 13 -7.80 3.90 3.19
N LEU A 14 -7.82 2.56 3.21
CA LEU A 14 -6.61 1.75 3.14
C LEU A 14 -5.89 1.92 1.78
N GLY A 15 -6.66 2.06 0.71
CA GLY A 15 -6.13 2.36 -0.62
C GLY A 15 -5.51 3.76 -0.69
N PHE A 16 -6.15 4.74 -0.07
CA PHE A 16 -5.61 6.09 0.06
C PHE A 16 -4.29 6.10 0.85
N LEU A 17 -4.22 5.37 1.98
CA LEU A 17 -2.98 5.17 2.75
C LEU A 17 -1.89 4.53 1.90
N GLY A 18 -2.21 3.50 1.11
CA GLY A 18 -1.28 2.91 0.14
C GLY A 18 -0.74 3.94 -0.85
N PHE A 19 -1.61 4.82 -1.34
CA PHE A 19 -1.28 5.84 -2.33
C PHE A 19 -0.35 6.93 -1.79
N LEU A 20 -0.41 7.24 -0.48
CA LEU A 20 0.57 8.14 0.17
C LEU A 20 2.01 7.65 0.02
N GLY A 21 2.23 6.34 -0.21
CA GLY A 21 3.56 5.79 -0.47
C GLY A 21 4.25 6.38 -1.69
N PHE A 22 3.49 6.86 -2.69
CA PHE A 22 4.06 7.53 -3.86
C PHE A 22 4.79 8.82 -3.51
N LEU A 23 4.41 9.50 -2.42
CA LEU A 23 5.12 10.70 -1.95
C LEU A 23 6.56 10.39 -1.51
N GLY A 24 6.86 9.14 -1.15
CA GLY A 24 8.22 8.71 -0.81
C GLY A 24 9.20 8.91 -1.96
N PHE A 25 8.74 8.70 -3.21
CA PHE A 25 9.54 8.97 -4.41
C PHE A 25 9.71 10.46 -4.69
N THR A 26 8.68 11.28 -4.46
CA THR A 26 8.78 12.73 -4.68
C THR A 26 9.68 13.41 -3.64
N GLN A 27 9.63 12.96 -2.39
CA GLN A 27 10.31 13.61 -1.27
C GLN A 27 11.68 13.01 -0.96
N ASN A 28 12.18 12.05 -1.77
CA ASN A 28 13.39 11.26 -1.48
C ASN A 28 13.39 10.75 -0.04
N ALA A 29 12.24 10.26 0.41
CA ALA A 29 11.99 9.90 1.81
C ALA A 29 11.63 8.41 1.89
N PRO A 30 12.64 7.53 2.00
CA PRO A 30 12.44 6.08 2.02
C PRO A 30 11.41 5.58 3.05
N PRO A 31 11.30 6.16 4.26
CA PRO A 31 10.29 5.73 5.23
C PRO A 31 8.85 5.88 4.72
N LEU A 32 8.57 6.83 3.82
CA LEU A 32 7.22 6.98 3.26
C LEU A 32 6.86 5.82 2.33
N LEU A 33 7.83 5.11 1.74
CA LEU A 33 7.56 3.95 0.91
C LEU A 33 6.89 2.81 1.70
N PHE A 34 7.04 2.78 3.03
CA PHE A 34 6.32 1.80 3.86
C PHE A 34 4.80 1.94 3.76
N TYR A 35 4.27 3.10 3.35
CA TYR A 35 2.84 3.23 3.10
C TYR A 35 2.35 2.26 2.02
N PHE A 36 3.18 1.85 1.06
CA PHE A 36 2.79 0.81 0.09
C PHE A 36 2.40 -0.51 0.75
N THR A 37 2.92 -0.84 1.95
CA THR A 37 2.52 -2.05 2.68
C THR A 37 1.03 -2.11 2.99
N PHE A 38 0.34 -0.96 3.10
CA PHE A 38 -1.11 -0.92 3.26
C PHE A 38 -1.83 -1.55 2.06
N PHE A 39 -1.23 -1.55 0.87
CA PHE A 39 -1.81 -2.26 -0.26
C PHE A 39 -1.80 -3.79 -0.10
N SER A 40 -0.84 -4.34 0.66
CA SER A 40 -0.77 -5.79 0.94
C SER A 40 -2.02 -6.31 1.65
N PHE A 41 -2.67 -5.47 2.47
CA PHE A 41 -3.93 -5.82 3.13
C PHE A 41 -5.08 -6.07 2.15
N PHE A 42 -5.06 -5.50 0.95
CA PHE A 42 -6.06 -5.83 -0.08
C PHE A 42 -5.94 -7.27 -0.58
N SER A 43 -4.78 -7.91 -0.45
CA SER A 43 -4.61 -9.35 -0.73
C SER A 43 -5.51 -10.20 0.16
N ALA A 44 -5.75 -9.80 1.41
CA ALA A 44 -6.68 -10.49 2.32
C ALA A 44 -8.14 -10.39 1.85
N PHE A 45 -8.46 -9.36 1.05
CA PHE A 45 -9.79 -9.16 0.45
C PHE A 45 -9.89 -9.72 -0.97
N ARG A 46 -8.96 -10.58 -1.40
CA ARG A 46 -8.99 -11.29 -2.70
C ARG A 46 -10.32 -12.01 -2.95
N TYR A 47 -11.03 -12.42 -1.89
CA TYR A 47 -12.35 -13.04 -1.99
C TYR A 47 -13.44 -12.09 -2.55
N LEU A 48 -13.27 -10.76 -2.43
CA LEU A 48 -14.27 -9.79 -2.92
C LEU A 48 -14.10 -9.45 -4.40
N ARG A 49 -12.86 -9.29 -4.89
CA ARG A 49 -12.53 -9.11 -6.31
C ARG A 49 -11.12 -9.64 -6.57
N GLU A 50 -10.93 -10.35 -7.68
CA GLU A 50 -9.62 -10.88 -8.05
C GLU A 50 -8.59 -9.79 -8.31
N GLU A 51 -9.02 -8.62 -8.77
CA GLU A 51 -8.18 -7.45 -9.04
C GLU A 51 -7.41 -6.96 -7.80
N LEU A 52 -7.97 -7.15 -6.60
CA LEU A 52 -7.34 -6.76 -5.33
C LEU A 52 -6.05 -7.52 -5.06
N LYS A 53 -5.86 -8.68 -5.71
CA LYS A 53 -4.62 -9.45 -5.66
C LYS A 53 -3.44 -8.64 -6.22
N TYR A 54 -3.65 -7.86 -7.29
CA TYR A 54 -2.58 -7.05 -7.90
C TYR A 54 -2.18 -5.89 -7.00
N LEU A 55 -3.14 -5.25 -6.31
CA LEU A 55 -2.82 -4.27 -5.27
C LEU A 55 -2.03 -4.92 -4.13
N GLY A 56 -2.44 -6.12 -3.70
CA GLY A 56 -1.69 -6.91 -2.72
C GLY A 56 -0.23 -7.13 -3.12
N LEU A 57 0.00 -7.50 -4.39
CA LEU A 57 1.33 -7.68 -4.95
C LEU A 57 2.13 -6.36 -4.95
N LEU A 58 1.48 -5.25 -5.30
CA LEU A 58 2.08 -3.92 -5.28
C LEU A 58 2.59 -3.57 -3.88
N GLY A 59 1.84 -3.92 -2.83
CA GLY A 59 2.26 -3.67 -1.46
C GLY A 59 3.50 -4.47 -1.04
N ILE A 60 3.64 -5.71 -1.51
CA ILE A 60 4.83 -6.53 -1.27
C ILE A 60 6.04 -5.94 -2.01
N VAL A 61 5.87 -5.55 -3.27
CA VAL A 61 6.92 -4.90 -4.06
C VAL A 61 7.35 -3.59 -3.40
N GLY A 62 6.39 -2.75 -3.00
CA GLY A 62 6.67 -1.49 -2.30
C GLY A 62 7.39 -1.69 -0.97
N PHE A 63 7.08 -2.75 -0.21
CA PHE A 63 7.81 -3.10 1.01
C PHE A 63 9.28 -3.44 0.75
N LEU A 64 9.55 -4.24 -0.29
CA LEU A 64 10.93 -4.56 -0.66
C LEU A 64 11.71 -3.32 -1.07
N ILE A 65 11.09 -2.43 -1.86
CA ILE A 65 11.70 -1.15 -2.26
C ILE A 65 11.92 -0.25 -1.04
N ALA A 66 10.97 -0.19 -0.10
CA ALA A 66 11.11 0.58 1.13
C ALA A 66 12.31 0.12 1.96
N ILE A 67 12.49 -1.20 2.14
CA ILE A 67 13.66 -1.76 2.83
C ILE A 67 14.95 -1.36 2.12
N LEU A 68 15.01 -1.52 0.80
CA LEU A 68 16.21 -1.18 0.02
C LEU A 68 16.52 0.32 0.07
N GLY A 69 15.51 1.18 0.06
CA GLY A 69 15.67 2.62 0.21
C GLY A 69 16.16 3.03 1.60
N VAL A 70 15.62 2.41 2.66
CA VAL A 70 16.05 2.69 4.05
C VAL A 70 17.47 2.18 4.32
N LEU A 71 17.85 1.05 3.71
CA LEU A 71 19.22 0.53 3.77
C LEU A 71 20.21 1.36 2.93
N GLY A 72 19.74 2.33 2.15
CA GLY A 72 20.59 3.15 1.28
C GLY A 72 21.15 2.40 0.07
N VAL A 73 20.61 1.23 -0.26
CA VAL A 73 21.01 0.45 -1.45
C VAL A 73 20.55 1.15 -2.73
N ILE A 74 19.41 1.83 -2.66
CA ILE A 74 18.83 2.59 -3.76
C ILE A 74 18.60 4.02 -3.27
N SER A 75 19.05 5.00 -4.04
CA SER A 75 18.65 6.40 -3.85
C SER A 75 17.27 6.59 -4.48
N ILE A 76 16.25 6.74 -3.63
CA ILE A 76 14.89 7.13 -4.01
C ILE A 76 14.70 8.60 -3.64
#